data_AF-A0A7C7GXM2-F1
#
_entry.id   AF-A0A7C7GXM2-F1
#
_cell.length_a   1.000
_cell.length_b   1.000
_cell.length_c   1.000
_cell.angle_alpha   90.00
_cell.angle_beta   90.00
_cell.angle_gamma   90.00
#
_symmetry.space_group_name_H-M   'P 1'
#
loop_
_entity.id
_entity.type
_entity.pdbx_description
1 polymer ?
#
loop_
_entity_poly.entity_id
_entity_poly.type
_entity_poly.pdbx_seq_one_letter_code
_entity_poly.pdbx_strand_id
1 'polypeptide(L)'
;MPGFSINEFRSQLTGAGARPNLFEVTVPFPGISNAGESAQKMKFMCKSASIPGGDIAPVEVPYFGRQIKLAGNRTFAEWATTVINDEDFAIHSGIVNWMDAIQSHTQSLRRGGVNDYQVDAIVTQYGKTGVNIKEINFINLWPSSVAAIELGWDTNDALEEFAVTWQYDYWTITDGRTATN
;
A
#
# COMPACT_ATOMS: atom_id res chain seq x y z
N MET A 1 -41.52 13.22 14.83
CA MET A 1 -40.18 13.20 14.21
C MET A 1 -39.41 12.08 14.88
N PRO A 2 -39.09 10.96 14.20
CA PRO A 2 -38.22 9.94 14.80
C PRO A 2 -36.83 10.57 14.91
N GLY A 3 -36.46 10.99 16.11
CA GLY A 3 -35.16 11.57 16.37
C GLY A 3 -34.12 10.47 16.26
N PHE A 4 -33.07 10.70 15.47
CA PHE A 4 -31.88 9.86 15.43
C PHE A 4 -31.42 9.58 16.86
N SER A 5 -31.72 8.37 17.35
CA SER A 5 -31.42 7.98 18.71
C SER A 5 -29.95 7.55 18.76
N ILE A 6 -29.18 8.11 19.70
CA ILE A 6 -27.79 7.68 19.96
C ILE A 6 -27.72 6.15 20.15
N ASN A 7 -28.80 5.53 20.64
CA ASN A 7 -28.86 4.10 20.86
C ASN A 7 -28.96 3.29 19.55
N GLU A 8 -29.62 3.82 18.51
CA GLU A 8 -29.65 3.19 17.18
C GLU A 8 -28.30 3.31 16.48
N PHE A 9 -27.61 4.45 16.62
CA PHE A 9 -26.25 4.58 16.11
C PHE A 9 -25.26 3.61 16.78
N ARG A 10 -25.35 3.47 18.11
CA ARG A 10 -24.54 2.49 18.86
C ARG A 10 -24.87 1.04 18.52
N SER A 11 -26.13 0.71 18.23
CA SER A 11 -26.51 -0.66 17.85
C SER A 11 -25.97 -1.06 16.48
N GLN A 12 -25.79 -0.10 15.56
CA GLN A 12 -25.18 -0.35 14.25
C GLN A 12 -23.65 -0.46 14.32
N LEU A 13 -23.01 0.14 15.34
CA LEU A 13 -21.57 -0.01 15.62
C LEU A 13 -21.25 -1.29 16.41
N THR A 14 -21.65 -2.45 15.87
CA THR A 14 -21.47 -3.76 16.51
C THR A 14 -20.01 -4.09 16.89
N GLY A 15 -19.03 -3.60 16.13
CA GLY A 15 -17.59 -3.71 16.43
C GLY A 15 -16.95 -2.48 17.11
N ALA A 16 -17.75 -1.45 17.42
CA ALA A 16 -17.31 -0.15 17.91
C ALA A 16 -16.23 0.52 17.03
N GLY A 17 -16.34 0.34 15.71
CA GLY A 17 -15.45 0.91 14.68
C GLY A 17 -14.10 0.18 14.53
N ALA A 18 -13.65 0.03 13.28
CA ALA A 18 -12.30 -0.42 12.97
C ALA A 18 -11.30 0.69 13.33
N ARG A 19 -10.12 0.31 13.85
CA ARG A 19 -9.08 1.29 14.20
C ARG A 19 -8.04 1.36 13.10
N PRO A 20 -7.57 2.56 12.73
CA PRO A 20 -6.59 2.73 11.67
C PRO A 20 -5.18 2.30 12.07
N ASN A 21 -4.92 2.05 13.35
CA ASN A 21 -3.60 1.65 13.86
C ASN A 21 -3.42 0.12 13.96
N LEU A 22 -4.47 -0.66 13.72
CA LEU A 22 -4.44 -2.12 13.81
C LEU A 22 -4.27 -2.70 12.41
N PHE A 23 -3.08 -2.57 11.85
CA PHE A 23 -2.73 -3.13 10.55
C PHE A 23 -1.31 -3.67 10.53
N GLU A 24 -1.05 -4.60 9.62
CA GLU A 24 0.27 -5.11 9.27
C GLU A 24 0.44 -5.03 7.76
N VAL A 25 1.64 -4.64 7.32
CA VAL A 25 2.01 -4.58 5.91
C VAL A 25 3.14 -5.58 5.65
N THR A 26 2.87 -6.57 4.80
CA THR A 26 3.87 -7.54 4.38
C THR A 26 4.26 -7.26 2.93
N VAL A 27 5.53 -6.91 2.71
CA VAL A 27 6.12 -6.81 1.37
C VAL A 27 7.26 -7.81 1.28
N PRO A 28 7.12 -8.93 0.55
CA PRO A 28 8.23 -9.83 0.30
C PRO A 28 9.19 -9.18 -0.69
N PHE A 29 10.44 -8.97 -0.31
CA PHE A 29 11.45 -8.46 -1.23
C PHE A 29 11.85 -9.55 -2.24
N PRO A 30 12.02 -9.22 -3.54
CA PRO A 30 12.40 -10.23 -4.51
C PRO A 30 13.82 -10.73 -4.24
N GLY A 31 14.07 -12.02 -4.50
CA GLY A 31 15.37 -12.65 -4.25
C GLY A 31 16.54 -11.94 -4.94
N ILE A 32 16.28 -11.24 -6.05
CA ILE A 32 17.27 -10.48 -6.81
C ILE A 32 17.79 -9.24 -6.06
N SER A 33 17.04 -8.73 -5.08
CA SER A 33 17.40 -7.56 -4.29
C SER A 33 18.31 -7.87 -3.09
N ASN A 34 18.63 -9.15 -2.83
CA ASN A 34 19.44 -9.62 -1.69
C ASN A 34 19.00 -9.03 -0.34
N ALA A 35 17.69 -8.88 -0.14
CA ALA A 35 17.14 -8.10 0.96
C ALA A 35 17.26 -8.74 2.36
N GLY A 36 17.77 -9.98 2.49
CA GLY A 36 18.00 -10.63 3.80
C GLY A 36 16.79 -10.57 4.74
N GLU A 37 16.97 -9.95 5.91
CA GLU A 37 15.93 -9.80 6.96
C GLU A 37 14.95 -8.63 6.71
N SER A 38 15.12 -7.84 5.64
CA SER A 38 14.34 -6.62 5.40
C SER A 38 12.84 -6.87 5.25
N ALA A 39 12.45 -8.03 4.68
CA ALA A 39 11.04 -8.42 4.55
C ALA A 39 10.37 -8.64 5.92
N GLN A 40 11.10 -9.16 6.91
CA GLN A 40 10.60 -9.34 8.26
C GLN A 40 10.53 -8.01 9.00
N LYS A 41 11.55 -7.15 8.84
CA LYS A 41 11.56 -5.81 9.44
C LYS A 41 10.46 -4.90 8.88
N MET A 42 10.16 -4.98 7.59
CA MET A 42 9.13 -4.16 6.94
C MET A 42 7.76 -4.31 7.62
N LYS A 43 7.41 -5.50 8.11
CA LYS A 43 6.16 -5.75 8.86
C LYS A 43 6.03 -4.90 10.10
N PHE A 44 7.14 -4.60 10.77
CA PHE A 44 7.16 -3.85 12.02
C PHE A 44 7.49 -2.37 11.83
N MET A 45 8.27 -2.04 10.80
CA MET A 45 8.75 -0.67 10.55
C MET A 45 7.83 0.14 9.64
N CYS A 46 6.87 -0.47 8.95
CA CYS A 46 5.87 0.27 8.18
C CYS A 46 4.91 1.03 9.12
N LYS A 47 5.08 2.35 9.21
CA LYS A 47 4.33 3.23 10.12
C LYS A 47 2.98 3.64 9.57
N SER A 48 2.88 3.83 8.26
CA SER A 48 1.61 4.17 7.61
C SER A 48 1.54 3.63 6.20
N ALA A 49 0.37 3.10 5.86
CA ALA A 49 0.00 2.71 4.51
C ALA A 49 -1.45 3.12 4.25
N SER A 50 -1.78 3.40 2.99
CA SER A 50 -3.16 3.64 2.57
C SER A 50 -3.85 2.37 2.10
N ILE A 51 -5.18 2.33 2.21
CA ILE A 51 -5.99 1.38 1.46
C ILE A 51 -6.16 1.97 0.05
N PRO A 52 -5.82 1.25 -1.03
CA PRO A 52 -5.84 1.82 -2.37
C PRO A 52 -7.27 2.10 -2.82
N GLY A 53 -7.45 3.24 -3.49
CA GLY A 53 -8.68 3.56 -4.20
C GLY A 53 -8.80 2.77 -5.50
N GLY A 54 -9.97 2.86 -6.13
CA GLY A 54 -10.17 2.35 -7.48
C GLY A 54 -11.15 3.25 -8.20
N ASP A 55 -10.68 3.99 -9.20
CA ASP A 55 -11.49 4.94 -9.94
C ASP A 55 -12.01 4.29 -11.23
N ILE A 56 -13.27 4.56 -11.56
CA ILE A 56 -13.88 4.16 -12.83
C ILE A 56 -14.28 5.45 -13.54
N ALA A 57 -13.53 5.80 -14.59
CA ALA A 57 -13.77 7.04 -15.32
C ALA A 57 -15.08 6.93 -16.13
N PRO A 58 -16.00 7.91 -16.08
CA PRO A 58 -17.20 7.90 -16.90
C PRO A 58 -16.88 8.29 -18.36
N VAL A 59 -17.43 7.55 -19.31
CA VAL A 59 -17.44 7.90 -20.73
C VAL A 59 -18.76 8.62 -21.03
N GLU A 60 -18.69 9.89 -21.41
CA GLU A 60 -19.88 10.68 -21.73
C GLU A 60 -20.22 10.57 -23.22
N VAL A 61 -21.41 10.05 -23.53
CA VAL A 61 -21.94 9.96 -24.89
C VAL A 61 -23.05 11.00 -25.05
N PRO A 62 -22.89 12.01 -25.91
CA PRO A 62 -23.94 13.00 -26.15
C PRO A 62 -25.09 12.39 -26.95
N TYR A 63 -26.32 12.53 -26.45
CA TYR A 63 -27.56 12.10 -27.11
C TYR A 63 -28.61 13.20 -27.00
N PHE A 64 -28.96 13.84 -28.13
CA PHE A 64 -29.97 14.89 -28.24
C PHE A 64 -29.88 16.00 -27.16
N GLY A 65 -28.69 16.59 -26.99
CA GLY A 65 -28.48 17.69 -26.04
C GLY A 65 -28.39 17.26 -24.56
N ARG A 66 -28.47 15.96 -24.27
CA ARG A 66 -28.20 15.37 -22.95
C ARG A 66 -26.93 14.53 -23.01
N GLN A 67 -26.10 14.62 -21.99
CA GLN A 67 -24.94 13.73 -21.83
C GLN A 67 -25.37 12.50 -21.03
N ILE A 68 -25.21 11.31 -21.62
CA ILE A 68 -25.37 10.03 -20.93
C ILE A 68 -23.98 9.60 -20.45
N LYS A 69 -23.83 9.28 -19.16
CA LYS A 69 -22.57 8.81 -18.58
C LYS A 69 -22.58 7.28 -18.52
N LEU A 70 -21.66 6.63 -19.23
CA LEU A 70 -21.40 5.19 -19.17
C LEU A 70 -20.15 4.93 -18.34
N ALA A 71 -20.08 3.79 -17.65
CA ALA A 71 -18.86 3.41 -16.93
C ALA A 71 -17.76 3.02 -17.93
N GLY A 72 -16.59 3.65 -17.83
CA GLY A 72 -15.41 3.33 -18.63
C GLY A 72 -14.49 2.32 -17.94
N ASN A 73 -13.19 2.46 -18.17
CA ASN A 73 -12.18 1.56 -17.63
C ASN A 73 -11.82 1.91 -16.18
N ARG A 74 -11.44 0.89 -15.41
CA ARG A 74 -10.90 1.06 -14.06
C ARG A 74 -9.42 1.42 -14.14
N THR A 75 -9.00 2.39 -13.32
CA THR A 75 -7.60 2.77 -13.13
C THR A 75 -7.20 2.55 -11.69
N PHE A 76 -5.96 2.14 -11.47
CA PHE A 76 -5.37 1.96 -10.14
C PHE A 76 -4.35 3.07 -9.90
N ALA A 77 -4.48 3.75 -8.77
CA ALA A 77 -3.55 4.79 -8.36
C ALA A 77 -2.31 4.19 -7.69
N GLU A 78 -1.20 4.90 -7.71
CA GLU A 78 0.01 4.50 -6.97
C GLU A 78 -0.27 4.32 -5.47
N TRP A 79 0.49 3.42 -4.84
CA TRP A 79 0.37 3.15 -3.42
C TRP A 79 1.58 3.68 -2.68
N ALA A 80 1.37 4.46 -1.62
CA ALA A 80 2.45 5.06 -0.84
C ALA A 80 2.48 4.48 0.57
N THR A 81 3.68 4.16 1.04
CA THR A 81 3.93 3.71 2.42
C THR A 81 5.01 4.56 3.06
N THR A 82 4.87 4.83 4.36
CA THR A 82 5.93 5.46 5.17
C THR A 82 6.52 4.40 6.08
N VAL A 83 7.85 4.32 6.09
CA VAL A 83 8.62 3.35 6.84
C VAL A 83 9.58 4.09 7.77
N ILE A 84 9.69 3.61 9.00
CA ILE A 84 10.67 4.07 9.98
C ILE A 84 12.01 3.48 9.59
N ASN A 85 13.03 4.33 9.51
CA ASN A 85 14.39 3.88 9.28
C ASN A 85 15.01 3.38 10.59
N ASP A 86 15.74 2.27 10.49
CA ASP A 86 16.52 1.68 11.58
C ASP A 86 18.01 1.96 11.34
N GLU A 87 18.84 1.86 12.38
CA GLU A 87 20.26 2.23 12.30
C GLU A 87 21.06 1.38 11.29
N ASP A 88 20.53 0.21 10.90
CA ASP A 88 21.16 -0.68 9.94
C ASP A 88 20.82 -0.37 8.47
N PHE A 89 19.88 0.56 8.23
CA PHE A 89 19.39 0.93 6.89
C PHE A 89 18.98 -0.29 6.03
N ALA A 90 18.60 -1.41 6.63
CA ALA A 90 18.38 -2.65 5.89
C ALA A 90 17.24 -2.52 4.88
N ILE A 91 16.11 -1.94 5.31
CA ILE A 91 14.95 -1.72 4.45
C ILE A 91 15.27 -0.73 3.33
N HIS A 92 15.87 0.42 3.68
CA HIS A 92 16.24 1.44 2.69
C HIS A 92 17.18 0.85 1.63
N SER A 93 18.24 0.17 2.06
CA SER A 93 19.20 -0.50 1.18
C SER A 93 18.53 -1.59 0.33
N GLY A 94 17.62 -2.37 0.92
CA GLY A 94 16.86 -3.40 0.21
C GLY A 94 15.99 -2.82 -0.91
N ILE A 95 15.33 -1.68 -0.68
CA ILE A 95 14.48 -1.03 -1.68
C ILE A 95 15.34 -0.38 -2.78
N VAL A 96 16.44 0.27 -2.42
CA VAL A 96 17.38 0.83 -3.42
C VAL A 96 18.01 -0.27 -4.27
N ASN A 97 18.39 -1.41 -3.68
CA ASN A 97 18.90 -2.56 -4.43
C ASN A 97 17.84 -3.17 -5.34
N TRP A 98 16.57 -3.18 -4.92
CA TRP A 98 15.46 -3.60 -5.76
C TRP A 98 15.29 -2.66 -6.95
N MET A 99 15.32 -1.35 -6.73
CA MET A 99 15.29 -0.36 -7.82
C MET A 99 16.49 -0.53 -8.77
N ASP A 100 17.70 -0.76 -8.25
CA ASP A 100 18.90 -1.01 -9.08
C ASP A 100 18.80 -2.32 -9.88
N ALA A 101 18.11 -3.34 -9.37
CA ALA A 101 17.85 -4.58 -10.11
C ALA A 101 16.90 -4.33 -11.30
N ILE A 102 15.89 -3.48 -11.13
CA ILE A 102 14.95 -3.08 -12.19
C ILE A 102 15.68 -2.25 -13.25
N GLN A 103 16.42 -1.24 -12.83
CA GLN A 103 17.21 -0.40 -13.70
C GLN A 103 18.44 0.08 -12.95
N SER A 104 19.61 -0.34 -13.42
CA SER A 104 20.83 0.03 -12.70
C SER A 104 21.10 1.53 -12.77
N HIS A 105 21.64 2.07 -11.67
CA HIS A 105 22.00 3.48 -11.56
C HIS A 105 23.12 3.89 -12.50
N THR A 106 24.03 2.96 -12.83
CA THR A 106 25.24 3.25 -13.60
C THR A 106 25.15 2.83 -15.06
N GLN A 107 24.30 1.85 -15.36
CA GLN A 107 24.10 1.32 -16.69
C GLN A 107 22.61 1.15 -16.92
N SER A 108 22.08 1.56 -18.07
CA SER A 108 20.66 1.34 -18.42
C SER A 108 20.39 -0.13 -18.79
N LEU A 109 20.94 -1.06 -18.01
CA LEU A 109 20.83 -2.50 -18.13
C LEU A 109 19.98 -3.00 -16.96
N ARG A 110 19.00 -3.85 -17.27
CA ARG A 110 18.17 -4.52 -16.26
C ARG A 110 18.79 -5.85 -15.87
N ARG A 111 18.84 -6.15 -14.57
CA ARG A 111 19.16 -7.49 -14.07
C ARG A 111 17.84 -8.27 -13.97
N GLY A 112 17.49 -9.04 -15.00
CA GLY A 112 16.38 -10.01 -14.94
C GLY A 112 15.19 -9.76 -15.88
N GLY A 113 14.21 -10.67 -15.83
CA GLY A 113 12.90 -10.63 -16.47
C GLY A 113 11.91 -9.70 -15.77
N VAL A 114 10.71 -9.51 -16.34
CA VAL A 114 9.65 -8.70 -15.69
C VAL A 114 9.18 -9.39 -14.40
N ASN A 115 9.13 -10.71 -14.42
CA ASN A 115 8.68 -11.52 -13.28
C ASN A 115 9.71 -11.66 -12.15
N ASP A 116 10.95 -11.21 -12.36
CA ASP A 116 12.04 -11.43 -11.38
C ASP A 116 12.07 -10.38 -10.27
N TYR A 117 11.44 -9.22 -10.50
CA TYR A 117 11.39 -8.11 -9.54
C TYR A 117 9.97 -7.80 -9.04
N GLN A 118 8.93 -8.34 -9.68
CA GLN A 118 7.55 -8.14 -9.26
C GLN A 118 7.21 -9.12 -8.14
N VAL A 119 6.55 -8.62 -7.10
CA VAL A 119 6.18 -9.42 -5.92
C VAL A 119 4.79 -9.03 -5.44
N ASP A 120 4.13 -9.94 -4.73
CA ASP A 120 2.79 -9.64 -4.20
C ASP A 120 2.89 -9.16 -2.76
N ALA A 121 2.29 -8.02 -2.47
CA ALA A 121 2.25 -7.44 -1.12
C ALA A 121 0.87 -7.57 -0.49
N ILE A 122 0.84 -7.65 0.84
CA ILE A 122 -0.38 -7.90 1.60
C ILE A 122 -0.51 -6.85 2.70
N VAL A 123 -1.67 -6.20 2.77
CA VAL A 123 -2.07 -5.34 3.88
C VAL A 123 -3.20 -6.02 4.64
N THR A 124 -2.93 -6.36 5.89
CA THR A 124 -3.89 -7.03 6.77
C THR A 124 -4.36 -6.05 7.84
N GLN A 125 -5.67 -5.86 7.97
CA GLN A 125 -6.26 -5.10 9.06
C GLN A 125 -6.79 -6.04 10.13
N TYR A 126 -6.53 -5.72 11.40
CA TYR A 126 -6.95 -6.51 12.55
C TYR A 126 -8.14 -5.90 13.29
N GLY A 127 -9.02 -6.79 13.76
CA GLY A 127 -10.05 -6.46 14.72
C GLY A 127 -9.47 -6.29 16.14
N LYS A 128 -10.27 -5.78 17.06
CA LYS A 128 -9.87 -5.61 18.48
C LYS A 128 -9.53 -6.93 19.18
N THR A 129 -10.02 -8.04 18.66
CA THR A 129 -9.75 -9.40 19.14
C THR A 129 -8.47 -10.01 18.54
N GLY A 130 -7.76 -9.29 17.66
CA GLY A 130 -6.58 -9.79 16.95
C GLY A 130 -6.90 -10.66 15.73
N VAL A 131 -8.18 -10.81 15.37
CA VAL A 131 -8.59 -11.55 14.17
C VAL A 131 -8.48 -10.66 12.93
N ASN A 132 -7.98 -11.20 11.83
CA ASN A 132 -7.94 -10.52 10.53
C ASN A 132 -9.38 -10.16 10.11
N ILE A 133 -9.65 -8.87 9.93
CA ILE A 133 -10.97 -8.39 9.50
C ILE A 133 -11.02 -8.10 8.01
N LYS A 134 -9.88 -7.74 7.41
CA LYS A 134 -9.76 -7.41 6.01
C LYS A 134 -8.34 -7.64 5.53
N GLU A 135 -8.20 -8.24 4.37
CA GLU A 135 -6.91 -8.43 3.69
C GLU A 135 -6.97 -7.84 2.29
N ILE A 136 -5.93 -7.08 1.94
CA ILE A 136 -5.78 -6.43 0.64
C ILE A 136 -4.47 -6.93 0.04
N ASN A 137 -4.59 -7.58 -1.12
CA ASN A 137 -3.47 -8.16 -1.85
C ASN A 137 -3.16 -7.28 -3.07
N PHE A 138 -1.95 -6.77 -3.14
CA PHE A 138 -1.42 -6.04 -4.29
C PHE A 138 -0.63 -7.01 -5.16
N ILE A 139 -0.99 -7.08 -6.45
CA ILE A 139 -0.38 -8.02 -7.39
C ILE A 139 0.68 -7.33 -8.23
N ASN A 140 1.82 -8.00 -8.40
CA ASN A 140 2.96 -7.52 -9.18
C ASN A 140 3.49 -6.14 -8.73
N LEU A 141 3.61 -5.95 -7.42
CA LEU A 141 4.14 -4.73 -6.80
C LEU A 141 5.64 -4.55 -7.10
N TRP A 142 6.05 -3.30 -7.32
CA TRP A 142 7.46 -2.89 -7.37
C TRP A 142 7.62 -1.40 -6.97
N PRO A 143 8.79 -0.99 -6.43
CA PRO A 143 9.02 0.38 -5.98
C PRO A 143 9.36 1.30 -7.17
N SER A 144 8.62 2.39 -7.32
CA SER A 144 8.89 3.42 -8.35
C SER A 144 9.76 4.56 -7.86
N SER A 145 9.64 4.93 -6.59
CA SER A 145 10.48 5.95 -5.98
C SER A 145 10.62 5.73 -4.47
N VAL A 146 11.76 6.17 -3.95
CA VAL A 146 12.04 6.30 -2.53
C VAL A 146 12.27 7.78 -2.26
N ALA A 147 11.55 8.34 -1.30
CA ALA A 147 11.68 9.74 -0.91
C ALA A 147 13.04 10.01 -0.25
N ALA A 148 13.50 11.25 -0.37
CA ALA A 148 14.71 11.69 0.33
C ALA A 148 14.50 11.60 1.86
N ILE A 149 15.56 11.22 2.55
CA ILE A 149 15.64 11.24 4.00
C ILE A 149 16.20 12.59 4.42
N GLU A 150 15.43 13.35 5.19
CA GLU A 150 15.86 14.66 5.71
C GLU A 150 16.72 14.47 6.96
N LEU A 151 17.92 15.06 6.97
CA LEU A 151 18.88 14.98 8.07
C LEU A 151 19.14 16.38 8.64
N GLY A 152 18.82 16.60 9.91
CA GLY A 152 18.97 17.89 10.59
C GLY A 152 19.51 17.75 12.01
N TRP A 153 20.57 18.50 12.34
CA TRP A 153 21.17 18.50 13.69
C TRP A 153 20.31 19.21 14.75
N ASP A 154 19.26 19.91 14.32
CA ASP A 154 18.26 20.57 15.17
C ASP A 154 17.11 19.64 15.60
N THR A 155 16.96 18.50 14.91
CA THR A 155 15.88 17.55 15.13
C THR A 155 16.31 16.50 16.16
N ASN A 156 16.00 16.74 17.43
CA ASN A 156 16.44 15.87 18.53
C ASN A 156 15.41 14.81 18.96
N ASP A 157 14.12 15.02 18.70
CA ASP A 157 13.03 14.21 19.27
C ASP A 157 12.21 13.42 18.22
N ALA A 158 12.72 13.28 16.99
CA ALA A 158 12.04 12.56 15.90
C ALA A 158 12.86 11.37 15.40
N LEU A 159 12.18 10.26 15.11
CA LEU A 159 12.77 9.12 14.42
C LEU A 159 12.86 9.42 12.92
N GLU A 160 13.93 8.93 12.30
CA GLU A 160 14.13 9.03 10.86
C GLU A 160 13.09 8.16 10.11
N GLU A 161 12.43 8.74 9.11
CA GLU A 161 11.41 8.05 8.31
C GLU A 161 11.51 8.44 6.84
N PHE A 162 11.08 7.51 5.97
CA PHE A 162 11.02 7.76 4.53
C PHE A 162 9.75 7.20 3.92
N ALA A 163 9.31 7.85 2.85
CA ALA A 163 8.18 7.39 2.04
C ALA A 163 8.67 6.58 0.84
N VAL A 164 7.90 5.56 0.47
CA VAL A 164 8.14 4.72 -0.70
C VAL A 164 6.86 4.70 -1.52
N THR A 165 6.99 5.00 -2.81
CA THR A 165 5.87 4.93 -3.76
C THR A 165 5.99 3.67 -4.61
N TRP A 166 4.95 2.88 -4.56
CA TRP A 166 4.84 1.58 -5.21
C TRP A 166 3.88 1.63 -6.39
N GLN A 167 4.24 0.88 -7.43
CA GLN A 167 3.42 0.61 -8.59
C GLN A 167 3.01 -0.87 -8.56
N TYR A 168 1.79 -1.15 -9.01
CA TYR A 168 1.20 -2.47 -9.04
C TYR A 168 0.18 -2.54 -10.16
N ASP A 169 -0.19 -3.76 -10.57
CA ASP A 169 -1.11 -3.95 -11.69
C ASP A 169 -2.57 -3.78 -11.23
N TYR A 170 -2.93 -4.47 -10.15
CA TYR A 170 -4.25 -4.40 -9.53
C TYR A 170 -4.18 -4.86 -8.07
N TRP A 171 -5.23 -4.54 -7.31
CA TRP A 171 -5.42 -5.04 -5.96
C TRP A 171 -6.68 -5.91 -5.86
N THR A 172 -6.63 -6.92 -5.00
CA THR A 172 -7.79 -7.73 -4.64
C THR A 172 -8.04 -7.62 -3.15
N ILE A 173 -9.31 -7.71 -2.77
CA ILE A 173 -9.71 -7.80 -1.36
C ILE A 173 -10.19 -9.22 -1.13
N THR A 174 -9.66 -9.84 -0.08
CA THR A 174 -10.13 -11.12 0.44
C THR A 174 -10.65 -10.88 1.85
N ASP A 175 -11.96 -10.76 1.97
CA ASP A 175 -12.64 -10.76 3.28
C ASP A 175 -13.96 -11.55 3.20
N GLY A 176 -14.55 -11.89 4.35
CA GLY A 176 -15.79 -12.68 4.39
C GLY A 176 -17.03 -11.98 3.80
N ARG A 177 -16.92 -10.73 3.36
CA ARG A 177 -17.98 -9.88 2.78
C ARG A 177 -17.67 -9.40 1.35
N THR A 178 -16.41 -9.41 0.92
CA THR A 178 -15.89 -8.82 -0.31
C THR A 178 -14.86 -9.78 -0.88
N ALA A 179 -15.19 -10.40 -2.00
CA ALA A 179 -14.23 -11.09 -2.86
C ALA A 179 -14.18 -10.30 -4.17
N THR A 180 -13.06 -9.61 -4.40
CA THR A 180 -12.81 -8.97 -5.70
C THR A 180 -12.08 -10.02 -6.54
N ASN A 181 -12.82 -10.67 -7.46
CA ASN A 181 -12.26 -11.59 -8.45
C ASN A 181 -11.69 -10.80 -9.64
#